data_AF-A0A8J6UTZ5-F1
#
_entry.id   AF-A0A8J6UTZ5-F1
#
_cell.length_a   1.000
_cell.length_b   1.000
_cell.length_c   1.000
_cell.angle_alpha   90.00
_cell.angle_beta   90.00
_cell.angle_gamma   90.00
#
_symmetry.space_group_name_H-M   'P 1'
#
loop_
_entity.id
_entity.type
_entity.pdbx_description
1 polymer ?
#
loop_
_entity_poly.entity_id
_entity_poly.type
_entity_poly.pdbx_seq_one_letter_code
_entity_poly.pdbx_strand_id
1 'polypeptide(L)'
;MKAELVALPMKIAITIELPELEKDLKTWRDAKGWSLNDLSRQITLEGKRMTSQNIQRIETSETKVVPYETLKTICDAMGLDLMPQIAEAIQKQILQSR
;
A
#
# COMPACT_ATOMS: atom_id res chain seq x y z
N MET A 1 -19.97 -14.17 -21.97
CA MET A 1 -19.88 -14.60 -20.55
C MET A 1 -19.71 -13.35 -19.71
N LYS A 2 -20.72 -12.97 -18.93
CA LYS A 2 -20.69 -11.77 -18.10
C LYS A 2 -20.10 -12.14 -16.74
N ALA A 3 -19.04 -11.45 -16.33
CA ALA A 3 -18.50 -11.58 -14.97
C ALA A 3 -19.46 -10.85 -14.02
N GLU A 4 -20.24 -11.61 -13.27
CA GLU A 4 -21.00 -11.06 -12.15
C GLU A 4 -20.01 -10.77 -11.02
N LEU A 5 -19.86 -9.48 -10.71
CA LEU A 5 -19.13 -9.02 -9.55
C LEU A 5 -19.94 -9.43 -8.31
N VAL A 6 -19.44 -10.42 -7.57
CA VAL A 6 -20.01 -10.81 -6.28
C VAL A 6 -19.77 -9.66 -5.31
N ALA A 7 -20.80 -8.85 -5.07
CA ALA A 7 -20.79 -7.84 -4.03
C ALA A 7 -20.80 -8.56 -2.66
N LEU A 8 -19.66 -8.56 -1.98
CA LEU A 8 -19.55 -9.04 -0.59
C LEU A 8 -20.08 -7.95 0.37
N PRO A 9 -21.17 -8.19 1.12
CA PRO A 9 -21.67 -7.26 2.11
C PRO A 9 -20.93 -7.47 3.42
N MET A 10 -19.69 -7.03 3.51
CA MET A 10 -18.96 -7.12 4.77
C MET A 10 -17.86 -6.06 4.78
N LYS A 11 -18.00 -5.05 5.64
CA LYS A 11 -16.89 -4.18 6.04
C LYS A 11 -15.90 -5.02 6.85
N ILE A 12 -15.20 -5.94 6.19
CA ILE A 12 -14.00 -6.53 6.75
C ILE A 12 -12.99 -5.38 6.70
N ALA A 13 -12.70 -4.79 7.85
CA ALA A 13 -11.42 -4.12 8.01
C ALA A 13 -10.38 -5.22 7.87
N ILE A 14 -9.97 -5.51 6.63
CA ILE A 14 -8.89 -6.46 6.37
C ILE A 14 -7.65 -5.72 6.85
N THR A 15 -7.25 -5.98 8.09
CA THR A 15 -5.93 -5.63 8.58
C THR A 15 -4.96 -6.54 7.85
N ILE A 16 -4.55 -6.14 6.65
CA ILE A 16 -3.55 -6.90 5.90
C ILE A 16 -2.20 -6.55 6.51
N GLU A 17 -1.64 -7.46 7.29
CA GLU A 17 -0.23 -7.39 7.68
C GLU A 17 0.60 -7.71 6.43
N LEU A 18 1.08 -6.66 5.75
CA LEU A 18 1.87 -6.78 4.53
C LEU A 18 3.28 -6.19 4.73
N PRO A 19 4.11 -6.79 5.60
CA PRO A 19 5.47 -6.31 5.81
C PRO A 19 6.34 -6.34 4.54
N GLU A 20 5.98 -7.14 3.53
CA GLU A 20 6.65 -7.11 2.22
C GLU A 20 6.24 -5.90 1.38
N LEU A 21 4.96 -5.53 1.42
CA LEU A 21 4.43 -4.42 0.63
C LEU A 21 5.00 -3.07 1.11
N GLU A 22 5.27 -2.95 2.42
CA GLU A 22 5.96 -1.80 3.01
C GLU A 22 7.39 -1.63 2.50
N LYS A 23 8.11 -2.72 2.26
CA LYS A 23 9.46 -2.69 1.66
C LYS A 23 9.40 -2.37 0.17
N ASP A 24 8.37 -2.86 -0.51
CA ASP A 24 8.17 -2.60 -1.93
C ASP A 24 7.78 -1.14 -2.19
N LEU A 25 7.09 -0.47 -1.25
CA LEU A 25 6.80 0.97 -1.32
C LEU A 25 8.07 1.81 -1.52
N LYS A 26 9.13 1.51 -0.76
CA LYS A 26 10.42 2.19 -0.93
C LYS A 26 11.01 1.93 -2.31
N THR A 27 11.01 0.67 -2.76
CA THR A 27 11.53 0.27 -4.07
C THR A 27 10.80 0.98 -5.20
N TRP A 28 9.48 1.09 -5.12
CA TRP A 28 8.66 1.80 -6.11
C TRP A 28 8.91 3.31 -6.12
N ARG A 29 9.05 3.91 -4.93
CA ARG A 29 9.40 5.33 -4.81
C ARG A 29 10.78 5.60 -5.44
N ASP A 30 11.76 4.76 -5.11
CA ASP A 30 13.13 4.86 -5.63
C ASP A 30 13.16 4.63 -7.16
N ALA A 31 12.35 3.71 -7.70
CA ALA A 31 12.21 3.47 -9.14
C ALA A 31 11.64 4.68 -9.90
N LYS A 32 10.79 5.49 -9.25
CA LYS A 32 10.35 6.79 -9.77
C LYS A 32 11.38 7.90 -9.62
N GLY A 33 12.48 7.66 -8.91
CA GLY A 33 13.46 8.68 -8.56
C GLY A 33 12.94 9.74 -7.59
N TRP A 34 11.91 9.41 -6.82
CA TRP A 34 11.26 10.36 -5.90
C TRP A 34 11.89 10.30 -4.51
N SER A 35 12.12 11.46 -3.88
CA SER A 35 12.43 11.51 -2.45
C SER A 35 11.17 11.32 -1.60
N LEU A 36 11.34 11.06 -0.29
CA LEU A 36 10.22 11.06 0.67
C LEU A 36 9.44 12.38 0.65
N ASN A 37 10.13 13.50 0.40
CA ASN A 37 9.50 14.81 0.30
C ASN A 37 8.67 14.96 -0.98
N ASP A 38 9.11 14.39 -2.09
CA ASP A 38 8.35 14.41 -3.34
C ASP A 38 7.07 13.61 -3.20
N LEU A 39 7.16 12.40 -2.64
CA LEU A 39 5.98 11.57 -2.37
C LEU A 39 5.03 12.26 -1.37
N SER A 40 5.55 12.91 -0.33
CA SER A 40 4.74 13.68 0.63
C SER A 40 3.94 14.81 -0.01
N ARG A 41 4.39 15.37 -1.14
CA ARG A 41 3.68 16.43 -1.87
C ARG A 41 2.49 15.90 -2.65
N GLN A 42 2.49 14.62 -2.99
CA GLN A 42 1.46 13.97 -3.80
C GLN A 42 0.33 13.37 -2.95
N ILE A 43 0.54 13.20 -1.64
CA ILE A 43 -0.37 12.47 -0.75
C ILE A 43 -1.08 13.41 0.21
N THR A 44 -2.42 13.41 0.13
CA THR A 44 -3.31 14.04 1.12
C THR A 44 -4.31 13.00 1.59
N LEU A 45 -4.38 12.78 2.90
CA LEU A 45 -5.31 11.86 3.55
C LEU A 45 -6.25 12.67 4.44
N GLU A 46 -7.57 12.52 4.25
CA GLU A 46 -8.59 13.20 5.07
C GLU A 46 -8.38 14.74 5.16
N GLY A 47 -7.92 15.35 4.06
CA GLY A 47 -7.62 16.79 4.01
C GLY A 47 -6.33 17.20 4.72
N LYS A 48 -5.57 16.25 5.27
CA LYS A 48 -4.24 16.48 5.86
C LYS A 48 -3.15 15.92 4.96
N ARG A 49 -2.14 16.74 4.70
CA ARG A 49 -0.98 16.32 3.95
C ARG A 49 -0.18 15.29 4.75
N MET A 50 0.22 14.20 4.09
CA MET A 50 1.10 13.23 4.72
C MET A 50 2.53 13.77 4.82
N THR A 51 3.21 13.53 5.94
CA THR A 51 4.60 13.96 6.14
C THR A 51 5.58 12.93 5.59
N SER A 52 6.77 13.38 5.20
CA SER A 52 7.87 12.49 4.82
C SER A 52 8.27 11.53 5.95
N GLN A 53 8.16 11.96 7.20
CA GLN A 53 8.37 11.10 8.37
C GLN A 53 7.32 9.99 8.46
N ASN A 54 6.04 10.26 8.20
CA ASN A 54 5.01 9.21 8.20
C ASN A 54 5.25 8.19 7.09
N ILE A 55 5.62 8.65 5.89
CA ILE A 55 6.00 7.77 4.78
C ILE A 55 7.19 6.90 5.18
N GLN A 56 8.23 7.50 5.76
CA GLN A 56 9.40 6.77 6.22
C GLN A 56 9.05 5.67 7.22
N ARG A 57 8.20 5.97 8.21
CA ARG A 57 7.75 5.00 9.22
C ARG A 57 6.92 3.85 8.64
N ILE A 58 6.29 4.07 7.48
CA ILE A 58 5.61 3.02 6.73
C ILE A 58 6.67 2.19 5.97
N GLU A 59 7.59 2.84 5.25
CA GLU A 59 8.67 2.16 4.49
C GLU A 59 9.62 1.33 5.37
N THR A 60 9.78 1.69 6.65
CA THR A 60 10.64 0.98 7.62
C THR A 60 9.89 -0.04 8.48
N SER A 61 8.60 -0.27 8.23
CA SER A 61 7.75 -1.15 9.06
C SER A 61 7.69 -0.74 10.55
N GLU A 62 8.00 0.51 10.88
CA GLU A 62 7.77 1.06 12.23
C GLU A 62 6.27 1.18 12.54
N THR A 63 5.47 1.33 11.48
CA THR A 63 4.01 1.38 11.58
C THR A 63 3.47 -0.04 11.50
N LYS A 64 3.16 -0.65 12.64
CA LYS A 64 2.71 -2.06 12.72
C LYS A 64 1.46 -2.37 11.89
N VAL A 65 0.60 -1.39 11.67
CA VAL A 65 -0.65 -1.55 10.90
C VAL A 65 -0.87 -0.29 10.08
N VAL A 66 -0.90 -0.44 8.75
CA VAL A 66 -1.21 0.64 7.82
C VAL A 66 -2.60 0.42 7.24
N PRO A 67 -3.52 1.39 7.34
CA PRO A 67 -4.85 1.27 6.74
C PRO A 67 -4.78 1.08 5.22
N TYR A 68 -5.70 0.28 4.67
CA TYR A 68 -5.79 0.04 3.23
C TYR A 68 -5.90 1.34 2.42
N GLU A 69 -6.75 2.29 2.84
CA GLU A 69 -6.92 3.57 2.15
C GLU A 69 -5.61 4.39 2.12
N THR A 70 -4.81 4.30 3.17
CA THR A 70 -3.49 4.94 3.24
C THR A 70 -2.54 4.31 2.22
N LEU A 71 -2.45 2.98 2.19
CA LEU A 71 -1.63 2.25 1.22
C LEU A 71 -2.09 2.52 -0.22
N LYS A 72 -3.40 2.57 -0.44
CA LYS A 72 -4.01 2.83 -1.75
C LYS A 72 -3.64 4.22 -2.24
N THR A 73 -3.79 5.23 -1.39
CA THR A 73 -3.43 6.61 -1.74
C THR A 73 -1.95 6.75 -2.05
N ILE A 74 -1.07 6.05 -1.32
CA ILE A 74 0.36 6.02 -1.61
C ILE A 74 0.64 5.39 -2.98
N CYS A 75 0.05 4.23 -3.27
CA CYS A 75 0.22 3.53 -4.53
C CYS A 75 -0.34 4.33 -5.71
N ASP A 76 -1.54 4.91 -5.56
CA ASP A 76 -2.17 5.77 -6.57
C ASP A 76 -1.28 6.99 -6.89
N ALA A 77 -0.70 7.64 -5.88
CA ALA A 77 0.25 8.74 -6.07
C ALA A 77 1.49 8.30 -6.87
N MET A 78 1.92 7.05 -6.70
CA MET A 78 2.98 6.43 -7.48
C MET A 78 2.52 5.88 -8.83
N GLY A 79 1.22 5.93 -9.16
CA GLY A 79 0.67 5.38 -10.39
C GLY A 79 0.66 3.86 -10.43
N LEU A 80 0.61 3.22 -9.26
CA LEU A 80 0.59 1.77 -9.09
C LEU A 80 -0.79 1.32 -8.64
N ASP A 81 -1.27 0.22 -9.22
CA ASP A 81 -2.47 -0.45 -8.74
C ASP A 81 -2.11 -1.30 -7.52
N LEU A 82 -2.75 -1.04 -6.39
CA LEU A 82 -2.53 -1.74 -5.13
C LEU A 82 -3.04 -3.20 -5.18
N MET A 83 -4.12 -3.47 -5.92
CA MET A 83 -4.77 -4.78 -5.90
C MET A 83 -3.86 -5.92 -6.41
N PRO A 84 -3.14 -5.77 -7.54
CA PRO A 84 -2.15 -6.75 -7.98
C PRO A 84 -1.03 -6.98 -6.96
N GLN A 85 -0.57 -5.93 -6.28
CA GLN A 85 0.53 -6.02 -5.32
C GLN A 85 0.11 -6.78 -4.05
N ILE A 86 -1.12 -6.55 -3.58
CA ILE A 86 -1.72 -7.33 -2.48
C ILE A 86 -1.85 -8.80 -2.89
N ALA A 87 -2.34 -9.07 -4.10
CA ALA A 87 -2.49 -10.45 -4.59
C ALA A 87 -1.14 -11.17 -4.66
N GLU A 88 -0.09 -10.50 -5.15
CA GLU A 88 1.26 -11.06 -5.22
C GLU A 88 1.84 -11.32 -3.82
N ALA A 89 1.69 -10.39 -2.88
CA ALA A 89 2.17 -10.55 -1.51
C ALA A 89 1.47 -11.72 -0.79
N ILE A 90 0.15 -11.86 -0.94
CA ILE A 90 -0.60 -13.01 -0.41
C ILE A 90 -0.10 -14.31 -1.05
N GLN A 91 0.10 -14.32 -2.36
CA GLN A 91 0.60 -15.50 -3.07
C GLN A 91 2.01 -15.90 -2.60
N LYS A 92 2.91 -14.94 -2.38
CA LYS A 92 4.26 -15.19 -1.84
C LYS A 92 4.21 -15.80 -0.44
N GLN A 93 3.37 -15.28 0.45
CA GLN A 93 3.20 -15.83 1.81
C GLN A 93 2.68 -17.28 1.79
N ILE A 94 1.71 -17.58 0.92
CA ILE A 94 1.19 -18.94 0.75
C ILE A 94 2.27 -19.89 0.23
N LEU A 95 3.10 -19.43 -0.71
CA LEU A 95 4.17 -20.23 -1.31
C LEU A 95 5.37 -20.45 -0.39
N GLN A 96 5.74 -19.48 0.45
CA GLN A 96 6.85 -19.61 1.42
C GLN A 96 6.49 -20.41 2.68
N SER A 97 5.19 -20.55 2.98
CA SER A 97 4.72 -21.39 4.11
C SER A 97 4.74 -22.90 3.78
N ARG A 98 5.26 -23.29 2.62
CA ARG A 98 5.47 -24.67 2.18
C ARG A 98 6.96 -24.95 2.02
#